data_AF-J5GJC5-F1
#
_entry.id   AF-J5GJC5-F1
#
_cell.length_a   1.000
_cell.length_b   1.000
_cell.length_c   1.000
_cell.angle_alpha   90.00
_cell.angle_beta   90.00
_cell.angle_gamma   90.00
#
_symmetry.space_group_name_H-M   'P 1'
#
loop_
_entity.id
_entity.type
_entity.pdbx_description
1 polymer ?
#
loop_
_entity_poly.entity_id
_entity_poly.type
_entity_poly.pdbx_seq_one_letter_code
_entity_poly.pdbx_strand_id
1 'polypeptide(L)'
;MKKFQPVLDIFYIILIYAWLCFNIIVLHQILSESDVSIPTVIVAVNNILFIVVYVILIRVQIINILEAIKTEDIDYCINNYFFYKYTLMPIMLIGRGLPVYICLFGVGAFFLVFLLPFVIITWPFIIGMWILLPVLLVCTTVIELPCFILTICILDITRKQKKMTFERSSMHFILQLIPGIDLIDGLHISTKYWNKGRMLARITLICVAVSILIGILIDLFSRFVK
;
A
#
# COMPACT_ATOMS: atom_id res chain seq x y z
N MET A 1 6.14 -25.05 17.33
CA MET A 1 6.08 -25.11 15.85
C MET A 1 4.62 -25.15 15.41
N LYS A 2 4.05 -24.01 15.01
CA LYS A 2 2.90 -23.97 14.09
C LYS A 2 3.30 -23.05 12.96
N LYS A 3 3.42 -23.68 11.80
CA LYS A 3 3.84 -23.14 10.52
C LYS A 3 3.01 -21.90 10.20
N PHE A 4 3.69 -20.88 9.70
CA PHE A 4 3.25 -19.95 8.66
C PHE A 4 1.77 -20.14 8.31
N GLN A 5 0.95 -19.12 8.53
CA GLN A 5 -0.48 -19.09 8.20
C GLN A 5 -0.71 -18.37 6.84
N PRO A 6 0.05 -18.67 5.76
CA PRO A 6 0.04 -17.88 4.54
C PRO A 6 -1.34 -17.90 3.88
N VAL A 7 -2.17 -18.89 4.16
CA VAL A 7 -3.51 -19.02 3.56
C VAL A 7 -4.38 -17.81 3.90
N LEU A 8 -4.35 -17.32 5.14
CA LEU A 8 -5.17 -16.18 5.54
C LEU A 8 -4.63 -14.87 4.96
N ASP A 9 -3.31 -14.70 4.98
CA ASP A 9 -2.64 -13.52 4.43
C ASP A 9 -2.83 -13.43 2.90
N ILE A 10 -2.71 -14.57 2.20
CA ILE A 10 -3.00 -14.69 0.75
C ILE A 10 -4.48 -14.42 0.46
N PHE A 11 -5.40 -15.01 1.23
CA PHE A 11 -6.83 -14.82 1.04
C PHE A 11 -7.23 -13.35 1.20
N TYR A 12 -6.69 -12.67 2.20
CA TYR A 12 -6.87 -11.23 2.41
C TYR A 12 -6.44 -10.40 1.20
N ILE A 13 -5.26 -10.70 0.65
CA ILE A 13 -4.77 -9.97 -0.51
C ILE A 13 -5.62 -10.25 -1.75
N ILE A 14 -5.97 -11.52 -2.00
CA ILE A 14 -6.86 -11.88 -3.11
C ILE A 14 -8.19 -11.14 -2.99
N LEU A 15 -8.76 -11.05 -1.78
CA LEU A 15 -10.02 -10.35 -1.56
C LEU A 15 -9.91 -8.85 -1.91
N ILE A 16 -8.82 -8.19 -1.50
CA ILE A 16 -8.58 -6.77 -1.83
C ILE A 16 -8.46 -6.57 -3.34
N TYR A 17 -7.63 -7.37 -4.02
CA TYR A 17 -7.45 -7.25 -5.46
C TYR A 17 -8.72 -7.59 -6.23
N ALA A 18 -9.47 -8.61 -5.83
CA ALA A 18 -10.75 -8.96 -6.44
C ALA A 18 -11.76 -7.81 -6.29
N TRP A 19 -11.83 -7.19 -5.11
CA TRP A 19 -12.68 -6.02 -4.87
C TRP A 19 -12.27 -4.81 -5.70
N LEU A 20 -10.97 -4.52 -5.81
CA LEU A 20 -10.45 -3.46 -6.68
C LEU A 20 -10.79 -3.72 -8.14
N CYS A 21 -10.54 -4.92 -8.64
CA CYS A 21 -10.86 -5.31 -10.01
C CYS A 21 -12.36 -5.18 -10.31
N PHE A 22 -13.22 -5.63 -9.39
CA PHE A 22 -14.67 -5.48 -9.53
C PHE A 22 -15.08 -4.01 -9.68
N ASN A 23 -14.59 -3.12 -8.81
CA ASN A 23 -14.96 -1.70 -8.87
C ASN A 23 -14.38 -1.00 -10.10
N ILE A 24 -13.18 -1.37 -10.56
CA ILE A 24 -12.59 -0.82 -11.79
C ILE A 24 -13.42 -1.22 -13.02
N ILE A 25 -13.86 -2.48 -13.12
CA ILE A 25 -14.69 -2.97 -14.22
C ILE A 25 -16.04 -2.25 -14.24
N VAL A 26 -16.69 -2.15 -13.08
CA VAL A 26 -17.97 -1.43 -12.94
C VAL A 26 -17.81 0.04 -13.34
N LEU A 27 -16.75 0.71 -12.88
CA LEU A 27 -16.47 2.10 -13.24
C LEU A 27 -16.22 2.27 -14.74
N HIS A 28 -15.45 1.36 -15.35
CA HIS A 28 -15.18 1.38 -16.79
C HIS A 28 -16.47 1.25 -17.62
N GLN A 29 -17.38 0.36 -17.21
CA GLN A 29 -18.68 0.19 -17.87
C GLN A 29 -19.54 1.46 -17.79
N ILE A 30 -19.60 2.09 -16.62
CA ILE A 30 -20.35 3.36 -16.42
C ILE A 30 -19.78 4.49 -17.30
N LEU A 31 -18.45 4.55 -17.46
CA LEU A 31 -17.77 5.58 -18.26
C LEU A 31 -17.85 5.33 -19.77
N SER A 32 -17.88 4.06 -20.21
CA SER A 32 -17.80 3.68 -21.62
C SER A 32 -19.17 3.56 -22.30
N GLU A 33 -20.22 3.21 -21.55
CA GLU A 33 -21.55 3.00 -22.11
C GLU A 33 -22.59 3.79 -21.33
N SER A 34 -23.12 4.86 -21.94
CA SER A 34 -24.11 5.76 -21.32
C SER A 34 -25.48 5.11 -21.05
N ASP A 35 -25.75 3.92 -21.61
CA ASP A 35 -27.04 3.23 -21.53
C ASP A 35 -27.02 1.96 -20.64
N VAL A 36 -25.88 1.60 -20.03
CA VAL A 36 -25.82 0.43 -19.14
C VAL A 36 -26.32 0.80 -17.75
N SER A 37 -27.56 0.43 -17.45
CA SER A 37 -28.11 0.48 -16.09
C SER A 37 -27.55 -0.65 -15.22
N ILE A 38 -26.31 -0.50 -14.74
CA ILE A 38 -25.78 -1.38 -13.69
C ILE A 38 -26.67 -1.18 -12.46
N PRO A 39 -27.29 -2.24 -11.89
CA PRO A 39 -28.11 -2.09 -10.70
C PRO A 39 -27.25 -1.55 -9.56
N THR A 40 -27.42 -0.28 -9.20
CA THR A 40 -26.67 0.38 -8.12
C THR A 40 -26.77 -0.40 -6.81
N VAL A 41 -27.88 -1.12 -6.62
CA VAL A 41 -28.11 -2.05 -5.50
C VAL A 41 -27.10 -3.19 -5.46
N ILE A 42 -26.74 -3.80 -6.61
CA ILE A 42 -25.76 -4.90 -6.66
C ILE A 42 -24.37 -4.38 -6.28
N VAL A 43 -23.98 -3.23 -6.80
CA VAL A 43 -22.70 -2.59 -6.47
C VAL A 43 -22.65 -2.22 -4.98
N ALA A 44 -23.74 -1.67 -4.43
CA ALA A 44 -23.83 -1.34 -3.02
C ALA A 44 -23.74 -2.59 -2.12
N VAL A 45 -24.50 -3.64 -2.43
CA VAL A 45 -24.48 -4.91 -1.67
C VAL A 45 -23.09 -5.56 -1.70
N ASN A 46 -22.42 -5.60 -2.85
CA ASN A 46 -21.06 -6.15 -2.95
C ASN A 46 -20.05 -5.37 -2.11
N ASN A 47 -20.13 -4.03 -2.12
CA ASN A 47 -19.26 -3.18 -1.31
C ASN A 47 -19.52 -3.35 0.20
N ILE A 48 -20.79 -3.44 0.63
CA ILE A 48 -21.13 -3.71 2.03
C ILE A 48 -20.60 -5.09 2.46
N LEU A 49 -20.81 -6.12 1.64
CA LEU A 49 -20.32 -7.47 1.91
C LEU A 49 -18.80 -7.50 2.04
N PHE A 50 -18.10 -6.83 1.13
CA PHE A 50 -16.64 -6.69 1.19
C PHE A 50 -16.21 -6.05 2.51
N ILE A 51 -16.83 -4.93 2.92
CA ILE A 51 -16.47 -4.24 4.18
C ILE A 51 -16.63 -5.19 5.38
N VAL A 52 -17.74 -5.96 5.45
CA VAL A 52 -17.98 -6.91 6.54
C VAL A 52 -16.90 -7.98 6.59
N VAL A 53 -16.60 -8.63 5.46
CA VAL A 53 -15.57 -9.68 5.38
C VAL A 53 -14.19 -9.10 5.70
N TYR A 54 -13.88 -7.93 5.15
CA TYR A 54 -12.62 -7.22 5.35
C TYR A 54 -12.36 -6.89 6.82
N VAL A 55 -13.36 -6.38 7.54
CA VAL A 55 -13.23 -6.08 8.98
C VAL A 55 -12.93 -7.35 9.78
N ILE A 56 -13.58 -8.47 9.45
CA ILE A 56 -13.33 -9.76 10.11
C ILE A 56 -11.88 -10.21 9.85
N LEU A 57 -11.42 -10.16 8.60
CA LEU A 57 -10.06 -10.58 8.24
C LEU A 57 -8.99 -9.74 8.93
N ILE A 58 -9.15 -8.41 8.95
CA ILE A 58 -8.23 -7.53 9.68
C ILE A 58 -8.20 -7.88 11.15
N ARG A 59 -9.36 -8.13 11.79
CA ARG A 59 -9.39 -8.48 13.21
C ARG A 59 -8.59 -9.76 13.49
N VAL A 60 -8.76 -10.80 12.66
CA VAL A 60 -8.00 -12.05 12.81
C VAL A 60 -6.50 -11.82 12.61
N GLN A 61 -6.12 -11.05 11.58
CA GLN A 61 -4.71 -10.74 11.33
C GLN A 61 -4.07 -9.98 12.49
N ILE A 62 -4.76 -8.97 13.03
CA ILE A 62 -4.28 -8.20 14.19
C ILE A 62 -4.05 -9.13 15.38
N ILE A 63 -4.99 -10.05 15.68
CA ILE A 63 -4.84 -11.01 16.78
C ILE A 63 -3.60 -11.89 16.57
N ASN A 64 -3.41 -12.45 15.37
CA ASN A 64 -2.26 -13.29 15.06
C ASN A 64 -0.93 -12.52 15.19
N ILE A 65 -0.90 -11.26 14.75
CA ILE A 65 0.29 -10.40 14.90
C ILE A 65 0.56 -10.13 16.38
N LEU A 66 -0.47 -9.81 17.17
CA LEU A 66 -0.33 -9.57 18.62
C LEU A 66 0.15 -10.83 19.35
N GLU A 67 -0.29 -12.02 18.96
CA GLU A 67 0.22 -13.28 19.49
C GLU A 67 1.71 -13.45 19.18
N ALA A 68 2.14 -13.15 17.95
CA ALA A 68 3.54 -13.19 17.56
C ALA A 68 4.43 -12.20 18.34
N ILE A 69 3.90 -11.02 18.69
CA ILE A 69 4.59 -10.09 19.61
C ILE A 69 4.79 -10.74 20.97
N LYS A 70 3.73 -11.36 21.52
CA LYS A 70 3.77 -11.98 22.84
C LYS A 70 4.78 -13.13 22.90
N THR A 71 4.95 -13.86 21.80
CA THR A 71 5.95 -14.94 21.69
C THR A 71 7.32 -14.45 21.20
N GLU A 72 7.49 -13.15 20.98
CA GLU A 72 8.69 -12.52 20.39
C GLU A 72 9.18 -13.21 19.11
N ASP A 73 8.25 -13.69 18.27
CA ASP A 73 8.56 -14.36 17.01
C ASP A 73 8.87 -13.33 15.91
N ILE A 74 10.12 -12.89 15.89
CA ILE A 74 10.62 -11.95 14.90
C ILE A 74 10.58 -12.52 13.47
N ASP A 75 10.68 -13.84 13.32
CA ASP A 75 10.75 -14.49 12.02
C ASP A 75 9.40 -14.42 11.33
N TYR A 76 8.34 -14.69 12.08
CA TYR A 76 6.98 -14.45 11.64
C TYR A 76 6.76 -12.97 11.28
N CYS A 77 7.19 -12.05 12.15
CA CYS A 77 6.96 -10.61 11.94
C CYS A 77 7.67 -10.07 10.68
N ILE A 78 8.95 -10.40 10.49
CA ILE A 78 9.72 -9.95 9.32
C ILE A 78 9.14 -10.55 8.03
N ASN A 79 8.85 -11.85 8.01
CA ASN A 79 8.36 -12.50 6.80
C ASN A 79 6.99 -11.96 6.38
N ASN A 80 6.05 -11.81 7.32
CA ASN A 80 4.74 -11.25 7.02
C ASN A 80 4.82 -9.76 6.66
N TYR A 81 5.69 -8.98 7.30
CA TYR A 81 5.92 -7.58 6.93
C TYR A 81 6.33 -7.45 5.46
N PHE A 82 7.32 -8.24 5.02
CA PHE A 82 7.76 -8.19 3.63
C PHE A 82 6.71 -8.72 2.66
N PHE A 83 5.97 -9.77 3.04
CA PHE A 83 4.87 -10.29 2.24
C PHE A 83 3.82 -9.20 1.97
N TYR A 84 3.31 -8.55 3.03
CA TYR A 84 2.35 -7.46 2.89
C TYR A 84 2.91 -6.28 2.09
N LYS A 85 4.16 -5.87 2.33
CA LYS A 85 4.77 -4.77 1.58
C LYS A 85 4.89 -5.06 0.10
N TYR A 86 5.37 -6.24 -0.29
CA TYR A 86 5.52 -6.55 -1.71
C TYR A 86 4.17 -6.66 -2.41
N THR A 87 3.19 -7.32 -1.80
CA THR A 87 1.93 -7.56 -2.50
C THR A 87 1.01 -6.34 -2.49
N LEU A 88 1.09 -5.46 -1.48
CA LEU A 88 0.35 -4.19 -1.45
C LEU A 88 1.11 -3.02 -2.09
N MET A 89 2.36 -3.21 -2.54
CA MET A 89 3.19 -2.16 -3.16
C MET A 89 2.48 -1.40 -4.29
N PRO A 90 1.76 -2.05 -5.24
CA PRO A 90 1.04 -1.31 -6.28
C PRO A 90 -0.03 -0.38 -5.72
N ILE A 91 -0.80 -0.86 -4.73
CA ILE A 91 -1.87 -0.09 -4.07
C ILE A 91 -1.26 1.08 -3.29
N MET A 92 -0.14 0.85 -2.62
CA MET A 92 0.61 1.87 -1.87
C MET A 92 1.16 2.96 -2.80
N LEU A 93 1.74 2.58 -3.94
CA LEU A 93 2.27 3.53 -4.91
C LEU A 93 1.16 4.36 -5.56
N ILE A 94 0.03 3.75 -5.94
CA ILE A 94 -1.10 4.46 -6.56
C ILE A 94 -1.86 5.30 -5.54
N GLY A 95 -2.06 4.77 -4.34
CA GLY A 95 -2.94 5.35 -3.34
C GLY A 95 -2.29 6.31 -2.37
N ARG A 96 -0.98 6.18 -2.14
CA ARG A 96 -0.20 7.09 -1.28
C ARG A 96 0.90 7.82 -2.05
N GLY A 97 1.62 7.11 -2.94
CA GLY A 97 2.72 7.68 -3.72
C GLY A 97 2.26 8.72 -4.75
N LEU A 98 1.37 8.33 -5.66
CA LEU A 98 0.88 9.18 -6.74
C LEU A 98 0.20 10.46 -6.23
N PRO A 99 -0.67 10.43 -5.20
CA PRO A 99 -1.34 11.64 -4.73
C PRO A 99 -0.36 12.60 -4.06
N VAL A 100 0.59 12.10 -3.26
CA VAL A 100 1.67 12.92 -2.68
C VAL A 100 2.53 13.52 -3.78
N TYR A 101 2.88 12.75 -4.80
CA TYR A 101 3.64 13.23 -5.95
C TYR A 101 2.90 14.35 -6.70
N ILE A 102 1.63 14.15 -7.03
CA ILE A 102 0.80 15.15 -7.72
C ILE A 102 0.66 16.41 -6.85
N CYS A 103 0.49 16.29 -5.53
CA CYS A 103 0.42 17.45 -4.65
C CYS A 103 1.74 18.23 -4.60
N LEU A 104 2.89 17.55 -4.44
CA LEU A 104 4.19 18.22 -4.38
C LEU A 104 4.55 18.92 -5.70
N PHE A 105 4.37 18.23 -6.84
CA PHE A 105 4.64 18.81 -8.16
C PHE A 105 3.59 19.83 -8.59
N GLY A 106 2.31 19.58 -8.30
CA GLY A 106 1.21 20.48 -8.61
C GLY A 106 1.33 21.80 -7.84
N VAL A 107 1.68 21.76 -6.56
CA VAL A 107 1.96 22.95 -5.75
C VAL A 107 3.24 23.65 -6.21
N GLY A 108 4.30 22.91 -6.56
CA GLY A 108 5.54 23.49 -7.09
C GLY A 108 5.34 24.23 -8.43
N ALA A 109 4.57 23.64 -9.35
CA ALA A 109 4.20 24.26 -10.61
C ALA A 109 3.28 25.47 -10.41
N PHE A 110 2.40 25.43 -9.40
CA PHE A 110 1.52 26.54 -9.04
C PHE A 110 2.29 27.81 -8.65
N PHE A 111 3.42 27.69 -7.94
CA PHE A 111 4.26 28.85 -7.59
C PHE A 111 5.06 29.40 -8.79
N LEU A 112 5.36 28.57 -9.80
CA LEU A 112 6.08 28.99 -11.02
C LEU A 112 5.20 29.76 -12.02
N VAL A 113 3.88 29.55 -11.99
CA VAL A 113 2.92 30.09 -12.98
C VAL A 113 2.12 31.28 -12.42
N PHE A 114 2.73 32.12 -11.57
CA PHE A 114 2.06 33.27 -10.92
C PHE A 114 1.65 34.42 -11.89
N LEU A 115 1.60 34.19 -13.20
CA LEU A 115 0.92 35.05 -14.17
C LEU A 115 -0.53 34.57 -14.38
N LEU A 116 -1.52 35.40 -14.00
CA LEU A 116 -2.95 35.23 -14.33
C LEU A 116 -3.16 34.88 -15.82
N PRO A 117 -4.19 34.10 -16.25
CA PRO A 117 -5.49 33.76 -15.65
C PRO A 117 -5.67 32.25 -15.35
N PHE A 118 -4.59 31.47 -15.42
CA PHE A 118 -4.60 30.01 -15.35
C PHE A 118 -5.06 29.46 -13.98
N VAL A 119 -4.90 30.25 -12.92
CA VAL A 119 -5.30 29.91 -11.54
C VAL A 119 -6.82 29.75 -11.39
N ILE A 120 -7.62 30.57 -12.08
CA ILE A 120 -9.10 30.52 -11.98
C ILE A 120 -9.64 29.24 -12.64
N ILE A 121 -9.04 28.83 -13.77
CA ILE A 121 -9.44 27.63 -14.52
C ILE A 121 -9.05 26.35 -13.77
N THR A 122 -7.92 26.36 -13.07
CA THR A 122 -7.39 25.19 -12.35
C THR A 122 -7.92 25.05 -10.92
N TRP A 123 -8.56 26.08 -10.37
CA TRP A 123 -9.08 26.09 -9.00
C TRP A 123 -10.07 24.94 -8.67
N PRO A 124 -11.03 24.57 -9.52
CA PRO A 124 -11.92 23.43 -9.26
C PRO A 124 -11.16 22.10 -9.19
N PHE A 125 -10.11 21.94 -10.00
CA PHE A 125 -9.26 20.75 -9.99
C PHE A 125 -8.43 20.67 -8.71
N ILE A 126 -7.90 21.81 -8.24
CA ILE A 126 -7.19 21.91 -6.96
C ILE A 126 -8.13 21.50 -5.82
N ILE A 127 -9.34 22.07 -5.72
CA ILE A 127 -10.33 21.72 -4.68
C ILE A 127 -10.70 20.23 -4.74
N GLY A 128 -10.99 19.70 -5.92
CA GLY A 128 -11.31 18.28 -6.09
C GLY A 128 -10.19 17.37 -5.61
N MET A 129 -8.94 17.71 -5.91
CA MET A 129 -7.76 17.01 -5.42
C MET A 129 -7.63 17.10 -3.89
N TRP A 130 -7.89 18.26 -3.27
CA TRP A 130 -7.85 18.43 -1.81
C TRP A 130 -8.90 17.61 -1.06
N ILE A 131 -10.04 17.31 -1.68
CA ILE A 131 -11.09 16.46 -1.09
C ILE A 131 -10.80 14.97 -1.32
N LEU A 132 -10.36 14.62 -2.53
CA LEU A 132 -10.10 13.23 -2.92
C LEU A 132 -8.84 12.67 -2.23
N LEU A 133 -7.82 13.50 -2.06
CA LEU A 133 -6.53 13.10 -1.48
C LEU A 133 -6.66 12.53 -0.05
N PRO A 134 -7.31 13.21 0.92
CA PRO A 134 -7.52 12.65 2.26
C PRO A 134 -8.27 11.32 2.24
N VAL A 135 -9.30 11.19 1.39
CA VAL A 135 -10.09 9.96 1.29
C VAL A 135 -9.22 8.81 0.81
N LEU A 136 -8.45 9.02 -0.27
CA LEU A 136 -7.56 8.01 -0.82
C LEU A 136 -6.47 7.61 0.18
N LEU A 137 -5.94 8.57 0.94
CA LEU A 137 -4.92 8.35 1.96
C LEU A 137 -5.48 7.58 3.17
N VAL A 138 -6.72 7.86 3.60
CA VAL A 138 -7.41 7.09 4.64
C VAL A 138 -7.70 5.66 4.17
N CYS A 139 -8.24 5.48 2.96
CA CYS A 139 -8.53 4.15 2.43
C CYS A 139 -7.27 3.27 2.33
N THR A 140 -6.16 3.84 1.85
CA THR A 140 -4.90 3.10 1.66
C THR A 140 -4.23 2.77 2.99
N THR A 141 -4.26 3.67 3.96
CA THR A 141 -3.77 3.39 5.32
C THR A 141 -4.60 2.34 6.03
N VAL A 142 -5.93 2.29 5.80
CA VAL A 142 -6.79 1.23 6.33
C VAL A 142 -6.43 -0.14 5.73
N ILE A 143 -6.15 -0.22 4.42
CA ILE A 143 -5.68 -1.44 3.72
C ILE A 143 -4.32 -1.91 4.24
N GLU A 144 -3.44 -0.98 4.56
CA GLU A 144 -2.09 -1.25 5.06
C GLU A 144 -2.02 -1.45 6.58
N LEU A 145 -3.14 -1.36 7.31
CA LEU A 145 -3.17 -1.44 8.77
C LEU A 145 -2.44 -2.67 9.35
N PRO A 146 -2.61 -3.90 8.81
CA PRO A 146 -1.85 -5.06 9.29
C PRO A 146 -0.33 -4.89 9.13
N CYS A 147 0.10 -4.30 8.01
CA CYS A 147 1.50 -4.01 7.73
C CYS A 147 2.06 -2.96 8.70
N PHE A 148 1.26 -1.93 9.02
CA PHE A 148 1.65 -0.89 9.97
C PHE A 148 1.87 -1.46 11.39
N ILE A 149 0.99 -2.36 11.82
CA ILE A 149 1.14 -3.03 13.13
C ILE A 149 2.41 -3.87 13.14
N LEU A 150 2.65 -4.70 12.11
CA LEU A 150 3.89 -5.49 11.96
C LEU A 150 5.16 -4.63 12.03
N THR A 151 5.10 -3.45 11.43
CA THR A 151 6.20 -2.48 11.45
C THR A 151 6.56 -2.05 12.87
N ILE A 152 5.55 -1.69 13.67
CA ILE A 152 5.73 -1.35 15.08
C ILE A 152 6.28 -2.55 15.87
N CYS A 153 5.81 -3.76 15.57
CA CYS A 153 6.28 -5.00 16.21
C CYS A 153 7.78 -5.21 15.98
N ILE A 154 8.22 -5.13 14.72
CA ILE A 154 9.63 -5.30 14.35
C ILE A 154 10.49 -4.26 15.06
N LEU A 155 10.06 -3.00 15.09
CA LEU A 155 10.78 -1.93 15.78
C LEU A 155 10.86 -2.16 17.29
N ASP A 156 9.77 -2.54 17.94
CA ASP A 156 9.74 -2.77 19.39
C ASP A 156 10.62 -3.97 19.79
N ILE A 157 10.51 -5.09 19.08
CA ILE A 157 11.34 -6.29 19.33
C ILE A 157 12.82 -5.97 19.05
N THR A 158 13.13 -5.28 17.95
CA THR A 158 14.51 -4.88 17.63
C THR A 158 15.08 -3.93 18.68
N ARG A 159 14.28 -2.99 19.19
CA ARG A 159 14.66 -2.08 20.27
C ARG A 159 15.00 -2.83 21.55
N LYS A 160 14.13 -3.77 21.97
CA LYS A 160 14.32 -4.59 23.18
C LYS A 160 15.51 -5.53 23.08
N GLN A 161 15.60 -6.31 21.99
CA GLN A 161 16.60 -7.38 21.88
C GLN A 161 17.97 -6.92 21.35
N LYS A 162 18.01 -5.87 20.51
CA LYS A 162 19.25 -5.39 19.87
C LYS A 162 19.73 -4.04 20.43
N LYS A 163 19.17 -3.59 21.56
CA LYS A 163 19.51 -2.33 22.26
C LYS A 163 19.50 -1.11 21.32
N MET A 164 18.54 -1.04 20.40
CA MET A 164 18.38 0.13 19.54
C MET A 164 17.89 1.32 20.38
N THR A 165 18.41 2.53 20.13
CA THR A 165 17.94 3.73 20.85
C THR A 165 16.54 4.14 20.40
N PHE A 166 15.81 4.82 21.28
CA PHE A 166 14.47 5.32 20.96
C PHE A 166 14.47 6.27 19.76
N GLU A 167 15.41 7.21 19.72
CA GLU A 167 15.57 8.17 18.62
C GLU A 167 15.73 7.48 17.27
N ARG A 168 16.57 6.44 17.21
CA ARG A 168 16.80 5.66 16.00
C ARG A 168 15.56 4.89 15.57
N SER A 169 14.78 4.39 16.53
CA SER A 169 13.50 3.72 16.26
C SER A 169 12.46 4.66 15.66
N SER A 170 12.38 5.89 16.18
CA SER A 170 11.48 6.91 15.65
C SER A 170 11.87 7.33 14.24
N MET A 171 13.16 7.42 13.92
CA MET A 171 13.62 7.69 12.55
C MET A 171 13.20 6.57 11.58
N HIS A 172 13.43 5.31 11.94
CA HIS A 172 13.00 4.17 11.11
C HIS A 172 11.47 4.18 10.90
N PHE A 173 10.70 4.50 11.94
CA PHE A 173 9.26 4.65 11.83
C PHE A 173 8.83 5.76 10.84
N ILE A 174 9.49 6.93 10.88
CA ILE A 174 9.21 8.02 9.93
C ILE A 174 9.57 7.60 8.49
N LEU A 175 10.72 6.93 8.30
CA LEU A 175 11.14 6.44 6.99
C LEU A 175 10.14 5.42 6.43
N GLN A 176 9.47 4.65 7.28
CA GLN A 176 8.44 3.69 6.88
C GLN A 176 7.13 4.33 6.40
N LEU A 177 6.91 5.61 6.69
CA LEU A 177 5.77 6.38 6.17
C LEU A 177 6.00 6.90 4.75
N ILE A 178 7.23 6.88 4.24
CA ILE A 178 7.53 7.39 2.89
C ILE A 178 7.49 6.24 1.86
N PRO A 179 6.58 6.28 0.87
CA PRO A 179 6.52 5.25 -0.17
C PRO A 179 7.87 5.04 -0.86
N GLY A 180 8.30 3.79 -1.00
CA GLY A 180 9.55 3.40 -1.66
C GLY A 180 10.75 3.34 -0.71
N ILE A 181 10.93 4.37 0.14
CA ILE A 181 12.01 4.39 1.15
C ILE A 181 11.74 3.33 2.23
N ASP A 182 10.48 3.15 2.56
CA ASP A 182 9.96 2.22 3.54
C ASP A 182 10.37 0.74 3.31
N LEU A 183 10.56 0.34 2.06
CA LEU A 183 11.04 -0.98 1.67
C LEU A 183 12.55 -1.11 1.91
N ILE A 184 13.31 -0.09 1.51
CA ILE A 184 14.77 -0.02 1.69
C ILE A 184 15.09 -0.02 3.19
N ASP A 185 14.35 0.76 3.98
CA ASP A 185 14.52 0.85 5.41
C ASP A 185 14.22 -0.48 6.12
N GLY A 186 13.10 -1.13 5.78
CA GLY A 186 12.81 -2.48 6.30
C GLY A 186 13.88 -3.50 5.93
N LEU A 187 14.44 -3.41 4.72
CA LEU A 187 15.56 -4.25 4.27
C LEU A 187 16.83 -3.97 5.08
N HIS A 188 17.11 -2.71 5.36
CA HIS A 188 18.23 -2.29 6.18
C HIS A 188 18.11 -2.86 7.59
N ILE A 189 16.95 -2.76 8.22
CA ILE A 189 16.70 -3.28 9.58
C ILE A 189 16.88 -4.81 9.61
N SER A 190 16.24 -5.52 8.68
CA SER A 190 16.31 -6.98 8.62
C SER A 190 17.72 -7.50 8.27
N THR A 191 18.51 -6.77 7.50
CA THR A 191 19.92 -7.10 7.23
C THR A 191 20.79 -6.83 8.44
N LYS A 192 20.77 -5.59 8.95
CA LYS A 192 21.71 -5.09 9.96
C LYS A 192 21.50 -5.73 11.32
N TYR A 193 20.24 -5.89 11.75
CA TYR A 193 19.93 -6.34 13.11
C TYR A 193 19.62 -7.84 13.19
N TRP A 194 19.14 -8.43 12.09
CA TRP A 194 18.64 -9.81 12.09
C TRP A 194 19.37 -10.74 11.12
N ASN A 195 20.30 -10.23 10.29
CA ASN A 195 21.06 -11.01 9.30
C ASN A 195 20.18 -11.81 8.32
N LYS A 196 18.92 -11.40 8.12
CA LYS A 196 17.95 -12.07 7.23
C LYS A 196 17.74 -11.34 5.91
N GLY A 197 18.28 -10.15 5.77
CA GLY A 197 18.04 -9.32 4.60
C GLY A 197 18.62 -9.82 3.28
N ARG A 198 19.56 -10.78 3.26
CA ARG A 198 20.16 -11.25 1.98
C ARG A 198 19.17 -12.00 1.08
N MET A 199 18.29 -12.82 1.66
CA MET A 199 17.24 -13.50 0.89
C MET A 199 16.13 -12.51 0.50
N LEU A 200 15.74 -11.66 1.44
CA LEU A 200 14.72 -10.63 1.25
C LEU A 200 15.13 -9.62 0.17
N ALA A 201 16.41 -9.24 0.11
CA ALA A 201 16.97 -8.33 -0.90
C ALA A 201 16.87 -8.89 -2.31
N ARG A 202 17.11 -10.19 -2.48
CA ARG A 202 16.93 -10.85 -3.79
C ARG A 202 15.47 -10.82 -4.21
N ILE A 203 14.55 -11.08 -3.27
CA ILE A 203 13.11 -11.01 -3.53
C ILE A 203 12.71 -9.59 -3.91
N THR A 204 13.20 -8.56 -3.19
CA THR A 204 12.99 -7.15 -3.56
C THR A 204 13.44 -6.86 -4.98
N LEU A 205 14.65 -7.27 -5.34
CA LEU A 205 15.24 -7.03 -6.64
C LEU A 205 14.41 -7.69 -7.75
N ILE A 206 13.96 -8.94 -7.53
CA ILE A 206 13.09 -9.67 -8.47
C ILE A 206 11.75 -8.95 -8.61
N CYS A 207 11.11 -8.54 -7.51
CA CYS A 207 9.84 -7.83 -7.55
C CYS A 207 9.94 -6.50 -8.32
N VAL A 208 11.02 -5.73 -8.10
CA VAL A 208 11.28 -4.48 -8.82
C VAL A 208 11.51 -4.75 -10.32
N ALA A 209 12.34 -5.74 -10.65
CA ALA A 209 12.62 -6.11 -12.04
C ALA A 209 11.35 -6.57 -12.79
N VAL A 210 10.52 -7.40 -12.16
CA VAL A 210 9.23 -7.85 -12.72
C VAL A 210 8.29 -6.67 -12.92
N SER A 211 8.21 -5.74 -11.96
CA SER A 211 7.38 -4.54 -12.07
C SER A 211 7.81 -3.65 -13.25
N ILE A 212 9.12 -3.46 -13.44
CA ILE A 212 9.68 -2.72 -14.58
C ILE A 212 9.35 -3.44 -15.90
N LEU A 213 9.52 -4.77 -15.96
CA LEU A 213 9.23 -5.56 -17.14
C LEU A 213 7.75 -5.45 -17.56
N ILE A 214 6.83 -5.56 -16.59
CA ILE A 214 5.39 -5.38 -16.82
C ILE A 214 5.11 -3.97 -17.34
N GLY A 215 5.71 -2.95 -16.74
CA GLY A 215 5.57 -1.56 -17.20
C GLY A 215 6.03 -1.37 -18.65
N ILE A 216 7.18 -1.94 -19.02
CA ILE A 216 7.69 -1.93 -20.40
C ILE A 216 6.74 -2.67 -21.34
N LEU A 217 6.22 -3.83 -20.93
CA LEU A 217 5.29 -4.62 -21.73
C LEU A 217 3.99 -3.84 -22.01
N ILE A 218 3.47 -3.15 -21.00
CA ILE A 218 2.28 -2.29 -21.12
C ILE A 218 2.56 -1.11 -22.06
N ASP A 219 3.70 -0.42 -21.91
CA ASP A 219 4.07 0.68 -22.82
C ASP A 219 4.19 0.18 -24.26
N LEU A 220 4.83 -0.97 -24.46
CA LEU A 220 4.97 -1.60 -25.78
C LEU A 220 3.61 -1.94 -26.39
N PHE A 221 2.72 -2.60 -25.63
CA PHE A 221 1.35 -2.91 -26.07
C PHE A 221 0.56 -1.63 -26.39
N SER A 222 0.68 -0.59 -25.57
CA SER A 222 -0.02 0.69 -25.79
C SER A 222 0.42 1.40 -27.07
N ARG A 223 1.67 1.19 -27.51
CA ARG A 223 2.18 1.71 -28.79
C ARG A 223 1.72 0.89 -29.99
N PHE A 224 1.45 -0.40 -29.82
CA PHE A 224 0.96 -1.28 -30.89
C PHE A 224 -0.56 -1.19 -31.10
N VAL A 225 -1.32 -0.73 -30.10
CA VAL A 225 -2.78 -0.58 -30.16
C VAL A 225 -3.21 0.81 -30.66
N LYS A 226 -2.25 1.70 -30.95
CA LYS A 226 -2.47 2.98 -31.66
C LYS A 226 -2.33 2.80 -33.16
#